data_AF-A0A6N7AJ90-F1
#
_entry.id   AF-A0A6N7AJ90-F1
#
_cell.length_a   1.000
_cell.length_b   1.000
_cell.length_c   1.000
_cell.angle_alpha   90.00
_cell.angle_beta   90.00
_cell.angle_gamma   90.00
#
_symmetry.space_group_name_H-M   'P 1'
#
loop_
_entity.id
_entity.type
_entity.pdbx_description
1 polymer ?
#
loop_
_entity_poly.entity_id
_entity_poly.type
_entity_poly.pdbx_seq_one_letter_code
_entity_poly.pdbx_strand_id
1 'polypeptide(L)'
;MLLLSDVLIRFCEQIPYAFVVIWCMKSIAWPVSAFQFGLLTAIEMATAVLVYIPVAYCADRLGKRPFVLATFVFFTAFPLALSQAQSFAWLVPVFVLRGLKEFGESARKALILDLAPDGHKAAVFGLYYLIRDIFVTAAAFGGAVVWGMAPLANLTAAAVFGGMGTLLFLFHGGGGSGRHGTEPDSRSLLTT
;
A
#
# COMPACT_ATOMS: atom_id res chain seq x y z
N MET A 1 2.86 4.20 14.63
CA MET A 1 3.45 3.09 13.83
C MET A 1 2.77 2.90 12.49
N LEU A 2 1.43 2.95 12.40
CA LEU A 2 0.72 2.89 11.11
C LEU A 2 1.16 3.99 10.14
N LEU A 3 1.14 5.26 10.56
CA LEU A 3 1.54 6.39 9.70
C LEU A 3 2.96 6.24 9.13
N LEU A 4 3.94 5.93 9.99
CA LEU A 4 5.33 5.76 9.56
C LEU A 4 5.49 4.59 8.57
N SER A 5 4.82 3.46 8.84
CA SER A 5 4.84 2.31 7.93
C SER A 5 4.18 2.66 6.60
N ASP A 6 3.05 3.36 6.61
CA ASP A 6 2.34 3.80 5.41
C ASP A 6 3.16 4.79 4.58
N VAL A 7 3.88 5.74 5.22
CA VAL A 7 4.82 6.64 4.53
C VAL A 7 5.93 5.85 3.83
N LEU A 8 6.57 4.90 4.52
CA LEU A 8 7.62 4.06 3.93
C LEU A 8 7.09 3.23 2.75
N ILE A 9 5.88 2.69 2.87
CA ILE A 9 5.21 1.97 1.78
C ILE A 9 4.87 2.90 0.62
N ARG A 10 4.44 4.13 0.88
CA ARG A 10 4.22 5.11 -0.19
C ARG A 10 5.52 5.53 -0.86
N PHE A 11 6.66 5.53 -0.18
CA PHE A 11 7.96 5.76 -0.83
C PHE A 11 8.27 4.64 -1.83
N CYS A 12 8.00 3.38 -1.46
CA CYS A 12 8.10 2.23 -2.35
C CYS A 12 7.27 2.39 -3.63
N GLU A 13 6.08 2.98 -3.53
CA GLU A 13 5.24 3.25 -4.70
C GLU A 13 5.71 4.47 -5.51
N GLN A 14 6.01 5.57 -4.83
CA GLN A 14 6.16 6.88 -5.44
C GLN A 14 7.52 7.07 -6.12
N ILE A 15 8.60 6.52 -5.56
CA ILE A 15 9.95 6.60 -6.12
C ILE A 15 10.01 6.09 -7.58
N PRO A 16 9.43 4.91 -7.91
CA PRO A 16 9.43 4.40 -9.27
C PRO A 16 8.21 4.83 -10.09
N TYR A 17 7.20 5.48 -9.51
CA TYR A 17 5.86 5.64 -10.11
C TYR A 17 5.90 6.13 -11.57
N ALA A 18 6.54 7.27 -11.82
CA ALA A 18 6.65 7.86 -13.16
C ALA A 18 7.63 7.10 -14.08
N PHE A 19 8.50 6.28 -13.50
CA PHE A 19 9.55 5.56 -14.22
C PHE A 19 9.16 4.14 -14.62
N VAL A 20 8.09 3.57 -14.06
CA VAL A 20 7.59 2.24 -14.43
C VAL A 20 7.29 2.14 -15.93
N VAL A 21 6.68 3.18 -16.52
CA VAL A 21 6.44 3.23 -17.97
C VAL A 21 7.73 3.26 -18.76
N ILE A 22 8.71 4.04 -18.30
CA ILE A 22 10.02 4.16 -18.95
C ILE A 22 10.77 2.84 -18.85
N TRP A 23 10.72 2.17 -17.69
CA TRP A 23 11.31 0.85 -17.47
C TRP A 23 10.77 -0.17 -18.48
N CYS A 24 9.45 -0.30 -18.58
CA CYS A 24 8.80 -1.25 -19.48
C CYS A 24 9.04 -0.95 -20.96
N MET A 25 9.09 0.33 -21.34
CA MET A 25 9.17 0.73 -22.75
C MET A 25 10.60 0.95 -23.26
N LYS A 26 11.61 1.06 -22.37
CA LYS A 26 12.97 1.42 -22.76
C LYS A 26 14.08 0.65 -22.06
N SER A 27 13.87 0.10 -20.86
CA SER A 27 14.96 -0.47 -20.05
C SER A 27 15.02 -2.00 -20.07
N ILE A 28 13.89 -2.68 -20.26
CA ILE A 28 13.84 -4.14 -20.30
C ILE A 28 14.41 -4.71 -21.60
N ALA A 29 14.82 -5.98 -21.58
CA ALA A 29 15.41 -6.66 -22.75
C ALA A 29 14.48 -6.72 -23.96
N TRP A 30 13.17 -6.87 -23.75
CA TRP A 30 12.15 -6.89 -24.79
C TRP A 30 11.11 -5.79 -24.54
N PRO A 31 11.40 -4.53 -24.95
CA PRO A 31 10.56 -3.39 -24.65
C PRO A 31 9.14 -3.53 -25.18
N VAL A 32 8.18 -3.07 -24.38
CA VAL A 32 6.76 -3.08 -24.78
C VAL A 32 6.40 -1.80 -25.52
N SER A 33 5.43 -1.89 -26.42
CA SER A 33 4.85 -0.71 -27.07
C SER A 33 3.94 0.08 -26.12
N ALA A 34 3.62 1.34 -26.47
CA ALA A 34 2.67 2.14 -25.71
C ALA A 34 1.29 1.47 -25.59
N PHE A 35 0.85 0.78 -26.64
CA PHE A 35 -0.41 0.02 -26.63
C PHE A 35 -0.36 -1.15 -25.64
N GLN A 36 0.72 -1.93 -25.67
CA GLN A 36 0.94 -3.02 -24.71
C GLN A 36 1.02 -2.53 -23.27
N PHE A 37 1.68 -1.40 -23.03
CA PHE A 37 1.69 -0.76 -21.72
C PHE A 37 0.28 -0.32 -21.27
N GLY A 38 -0.52 0.23 -22.19
CA GLY A 38 -1.92 0.54 -21.94
C GLY A 38 -2.72 -0.70 -21.52
N LEU A 39 -2.49 -1.84 -22.17
CA LEU A 39 -3.12 -3.11 -21.80
C LEU A 39 -2.68 -3.60 -20.42
N LEU A 40 -1.39 -3.51 -20.08
CA LEU A 40 -0.88 -3.82 -18.75
C LEU A 40 -1.55 -2.96 -17.67
N THR A 41 -1.69 -1.65 -17.93
CA THR A 41 -2.39 -0.72 -17.04
C THR A 41 -3.87 -1.10 -16.90
N ALA A 42 -4.52 -1.54 -17.99
CA ALA A 42 -5.90 -2.00 -17.93
C ALA A 42 -6.05 -3.26 -17.05
N ILE A 43 -5.09 -4.20 -17.13
CA ILE A 43 -5.03 -5.40 -16.29
C ILE A 43 -4.87 -5.02 -14.81
N GLU A 44 -3.98 -4.07 -14.51
CA GLU A 44 -3.81 -3.52 -13.15
C GLU A 44 -5.14 -2.98 -12.62
N MET A 45 -5.81 -2.10 -13.37
CA MET A 45 -7.08 -1.49 -12.95
C MET A 45 -8.20 -2.52 -12.82
N ALA A 46 -8.30 -3.48 -13.74
CA ALA A 46 -9.26 -4.57 -13.65
C ALA A 46 -9.05 -5.41 -12.39
N THR A 47 -7.79 -5.75 -12.08
CA THR A 47 -7.41 -6.49 -10.87
C THR A 47 -7.80 -5.72 -9.61
N ALA A 48 -7.50 -4.41 -9.56
CA ALA A 48 -7.84 -3.55 -8.44
C ALA A 48 -9.36 -3.52 -8.18
N VAL A 49 -10.16 -3.32 -9.22
CA VAL A 49 -11.63 -3.30 -9.13
C VAL A 49 -12.18 -4.64 -8.65
N LEU A 50 -11.71 -5.75 -9.22
CA LEU A 50 -12.16 -7.10 -8.85
C LEU A 50 -11.90 -7.43 -7.38
N VAL A 51 -10.81 -6.92 -6.82
CA VAL A 51 -10.41 -7.16 -5.43
C VAL A 51 -11.17 -6.28 -4.44
N TYR A 52 -11.60 -5.09 -4.86
CA TYR A 52 -12.13 -4.08 -3.95
C TYR A 52 -13.39 -4.55 -3.18
N ILE A 53 -14.36 -5.12 -3.90
CA ILE A 53 -15.64 -5.58 -3.34
C ILE A 53 -15.46 -6.77 -2.38
N PRO A 54 -14.85 -7.90 -2.79
CA PRO A 54 -14.73 -9.05 -1.91
C PRO A 54 -13.87 -8.74 -0.68
N VAL A 55 -12.84 -7.91 -0.83
CA VAL A 55 -11.97 -7.59 0.30
C VAL A 55 -12.62 -6.65 1.30
N ALA A 56 -13.35 -5.63 0.85
CA ALA A 56 -14.10 -4.78 1.77
C ALA A 56 -15.03 -5.61 2.66
N TYR A 57 -15.73 -6.57 2.07
CA TYR A 57 -16.59 -7.50 2.82
C TYR A 57 -15.82 -8.43 3.78
N CYS A 58 -14.69 -8.99 3.34
CA CYS A 58 -13.90 -9.90 4.17
C CYS A 58 -13.15 -9.18 5.31
N ALA A 59 -12.71 -7.94 5.10
CA ALA A 59 -11.97 -7.15 6.08
C ALA A 59 -12.80 -6.84 7.33
N ASP A 60 -14.11 -6.66 7.18
CA ASP A 60 -15.02 -6.42 8.30
C ASP A 60 -15.16 -7.66 9.21
N ARG A 61 -14.86 -8.86 8.70
CA ARG A 61 -15.01 -10.13 9.43
C ARG A 61 -13.71 -10.69 10.01
N LEU A 62 -12.62 -10.57 9.26
CA LEU A 62 -11.32 -11.14 9.60
C LEU A 62 -10.38 -10.14 10.30
N GLY A 63 -10.86 -8.91 10.50
CA GLY A 63 -10.08 -7.81 11.04
C GLY A 63 -9.21 -7.13 9.99
N LYS A 64 -8.89 -5.86 10.21
CA LYS A 64 -8.27 -4.98 9.21
C LYS A 64 -6.78 -5.23 9.01
N ARG A 65 -6.05 -5.62 10.07
CA ARG A 65 -4.58 -5.78 10.08
C ARG A 65 -4.02 -6.71 8.99
N PRO A 66 -4.51 -7.95 8.79
CA PRO A 66 -3.94 -8.85 7.78
C PRO A 66 -4.06 -8.29 6.36
N PHE A 67 -5.14 -7.56 6.06
CA PHE A 67 -5.33 -6.93 4.75
C PHE A 67 -4.36 -5.78 4.49
N VAL A 68 -4.13 -4.93 5.51
CA VAL A 68 -3.12 -3.86 5.43
C VAL A 68 -1.72 -4.45 5.22
N LEU A 69 -1.37 -5.50 5.98
CA LEU A 69 -0.08 -6.17 5.85
C LEU A 69 0.10 -6.82 4.47
N ALA A 70 -0.92 -7.53 3.96
CA ALA A 70 -0.88 -8.14 2.63
C ALA A 70 -0.63 -7.08 1.54
N THR A 71 -1.31 -5.94 1.62
CA THR A 71 -1.04 -4.80 0.74
C THR A 71 0.40 -4.30 0.83
N PHE A 72 0.96 -4.19 2.02
CA PHE A 72 2.35 -3.76 2.19
C PHE A 72 3.34 -4.75 1.54
N VAL A 73 3.04 -6.04 1.65
CA VAL A 73 3.78 -7.09 0.94
C VAL A 73 3.65 -6.92 -0.58
N PHE A 74 2.45 -6.68 -1.12
CA PHE A 74 2.27 -6.45 -2.56
C PHE A 74 3.02 -5.21 -3.06
N PHE A 75 2.99 -4.11 -2.31
CA PHE A 75 3.78 -2.91 -2.60
C PHE A 75 5.27 -3.21 -2.67
N THR A 76 5.78 -3.99 -1.72
CA THR A 76 7.21 -4.35 -1.63
C THR A 76 7.63 -5.34 -2.72
N ALA A 77 6.76 -6.30 -3.04
CA ALA A 77 7.02 -7.31 -4.04
C ALA A 77 7.00 -6.74 -5.46
N PHE A 78 6.18 -5.72 -5.73
CA PHE A 78 6.06 -5.11 -7.06
C PHE A 78 7.38 -4.64 -7.68
N PRO A 79 8.19 -3.75 -7.06
CA PRO A 79 9.44 -3.30 -7.67
C PRO A 79 10.46 -4.43 -7.85
N LEU A 80 10.46 -5.43 -6.96
CA LEU A 80 11.29 -6.63 -7.09
C LEU A 80 10.87 -7.45 -8.32
N ALA A 81 9.58 -7.74 -8.46
CA ALA A 81 9.05 -8.49 -9.59
C ALA A 81 9.23 -7.73 -10.92
N LEU A 82 9.02 -6.41 -10.92
CA LEU A 82 9.23 -5.55 -12.07
C LEU A 82 10.69 -5.56 -12.55
N SER A 83 11.65 -5.62 -11.62
CA SER A 83 13.07 -5.67 -11.97
C SER A 83 13.46 -6.96 -12.73
N GLN A 84 12.71 -8.05 -12.53
CA GLN A 84 12.95 -9.34 -13.16
C GLN A 84 12.13 -9.55 -14.43
N ALA A 85 11.06 -8.78 -14.63
CA ALA A 85 10.18 -8.93 -15.80
C ALA A 85 10.81 -8.28 -17.03
N GLN A 86 11.30 -9.12 -17.96
CA GLN A 86 12.05 -8.67 -19.14
C GLN A 86 11.24 -8.69 -20.45
N SER A 87 9.96 -9.10 -20.41
CA SER A 87 9.09 -9.16 -21.58
C SER A 87 7.62 -8.96 -21.22
N PHE A 88 6.77 -8.69 -22.21
CA PHE A 88 5.33 -8.48 -22.03
C PHE A 88 4.65 -9.59 -21.21
N ALA A 89 4.93 -10.86 -21.51
CA ALA A 89 4.33 -12.00 -20.83
C ALA A 89 4.66 -12.01 -19.32
N TRP A 90 5.88 -11.62 -18.94
CA TRP A 90 6.28 -11.51 -17.54
C TRP A 90 5.74 -10.24 -16.86
N LEU A 91 5.47 -9.18 -17.63
CA LEU A 91 4.87 -7.96 -17.09
C LEU A 91 3.39 -8.16 -16.75
N VAL A 92 2.66 -9.04 -17.42
CA VAL A 92 1.24 -9.33 -17.10
C VAL A 92 1.05 -9.70 -15.63
N PRO A 93 1.67 -10.76 -15.07
CA PRO A 93 1.52 -11.10 -13.65
C PRO A 93 2.07 -10.01 -12.72
N VAL A 94 3.08 -9.23 -13.14
CA VAL A 94 3.59 -8.09 -12.37
C VAL A 94 2.57 -6.97 -12.25
N PHE A 95 1.81 -6.68 -13.30
CA PHE A 95 0.74 -5.67 -13.26
C PHE A 95 -0.51 -6.17 -12.55
N VAL A 96 -0.78 -7.49 -12.56
CA VAL A 96 -1.75 -8.09 -11.64
C VAL A 96 -1.32 -7.86 -10.19
N LEU A 97 -0.07 -8.19 -9.84
CA LEU A 97 0.49 -7.93 -8.51
C LEU A 97 0.39 -6.44 -8.12
N ARG A 98 0.64 -5.54 -9.07
CA ARG A 98 0.46 -4.09 -8.87
C ARG A 98 -0.99 -3.76 -8.54
N GLY A 99 -1.97 -4.33 -9.26
CA GLY A 99 -3.39 -4.12 -8.97
C GLY A 99 -3.82 -4.66 -7.60
N LEU A 100 -3.21 -5.75 -7.15
CA LEU A 100 -3.46 -6.32 -5.81
C LEU A 100 -3.05 -5.38 -4.66
N LYS A 101 -2.27 -4.32 -4.91
CA LYS A 101 -1.92 -3.35 -3.87
C LYS A 101 -3.16 -2.69 -3.22
N GLU A 102 -4.29 -2.63 -3.94
CA GLU A 102 -5.55 -2.06 -3.45
C GLU A 102 -6.29 -2.94 -2.43
N PHE A 103 -5.82 -4.17 -2.18
CA PHE A 103 -6.45 -5.14 -1.27
C PHE A 103 -6.80 -4.53 0.11
N GLY A 104 -5.84 -3.92 0.79
CA GLY A 104 -5.99 -3.31 2.11
C GLY A 104 -6.36 -1.83 2.11
N GLU A 105 -6.77 -1.23 0.98
CA GLU A 105 -7.13 0.19 0.86
C GLU A 105 -8.25 0.58 1.85
N SER A 106 -9.38 -0.13 1.79
CA SER A 106 -10.53 0.08 2.68
C SER A 106 -10.19 -0.21 4.14
N ALA A 107 -9.51 -1.33 4.41
CA ALA A 107 -9.09 -1.75 5.74
C ALA A 107 -8.15 -0.73 6.40
N ARG A 108 -7.20 -0.16 5.65
CA ARG A 108 -6.28 0.87 6.15
C ARG A 108 -7.00 2.17 6.50
N LYS A 109 -7.89 2.64 5.61
CA LYS A 109 -8.73 3.83 5.87
C LYS A 109 -9.56 3.65 7.13
N ALA A 110 -10.18 2.48 7.28
CA ALA A 110 -10.97 2.15 8.46
C ALA A 110 -10.11 2.05 9.73
N LEU A 111 -8.89 1.50 9.65
CA LEU A 111 -7.97 1.42 10.80
C LEU A 111 -7.51 2.81 11.27
N ILE A 112 -7.31 3.77 10.36
CA ILE A 112 -6.99 5.16 10.72
C ILE A 112 -8.15 5.77 11.53
N LEU A 113 -9.40 5.53 11.10
CA LEU A 113 -10.60 6.05 11.77
C LEU A 113 -10.84 5.39 13.13
N ASP A 114 -10.54 4.10 13.27
CA ASP A 114 -10.63 3.38 14.56
C ASP A 114 -9.61 3.89 15.58
N LEU A 115 -8.44 4.35 15.12
CA LEU A 115 -7.40 4.92 15.98
C LEU A 115 -7.66 6.38 16.36
N ALA A 116 -8.62 7.04 15.71
CA ALA A 116 -8.93 8.44 15.95
C ALA A 116 -9.93 8.60 17.10
N PRO A 117 -9.76 9.60 18.00
CA PRO A 117 -10.74 9.90 19.05
C PRO A 117 -12.12 10.20 18.46
N ASP A 118 -13.16 9.80 19.19
CA ASP A 118 -14.53 10.12 18.81
C ASP A 118 -14.74 11.64 18.75
N GLY A 119 -15.55 12.08 17.79
CA GLY A 119 -15.75 13.50 17.47
C GLY A 119 -14.64 14.17 16.64
N HIS A 120 -13.46 13.54 16.49
CA HIS A 120 -12.30 14.14 15.80
C HIS A 120 -11.82 13.35 14.57
N LYS A 121 -12.59 12.35 14.14
CA LYS A 121 -12.21 11.41 13.07
C LYS A 121 -11.84 12.11 11.75
N ALA A 122 -12.61 13.12 11.34
CA ALA A 122 -12.33 13.88 10.13
C ALA A 122 -11.01 14.66 10.21
N ALA A 123 -10.72 15.31 11.35
CA ALA A 123 -9.50 16.08 11.54
C ALA A 123 -8.25 15.18 11.60
N VAL A 124 -8.33 14.05 12.30
CA VAL A 124 -7.23 13.07 12.35
C VAL A 124 -6.98 12.46 10.98
N PHE A 125 -8.04 12.13 10.24
CA PHE A 125 -7.91 11.62 8.88
C PHE A 125 -7.25 12.66 7.96
N GLY A 126 -7.69 13.93 8.01
CA GLY A 126 -7.06 15.01 7.25
C GLY A 126 -5.58 15.21 7.59
N LEU A 127 -5.25 15.28 8.87
CA LEU A 127 -3.85 15.44 9.33
C LEU A 127 -2.97 14.25 8.95
N TYR A 128 -3.49 13.03 9.06
CA TYR A 128 -2.78 11.81 8.66
C TYR A 128 -2.35 11.88 7.19
N TYR A 129 -3.29 12.21 6.30
CA TYR A 129 -3.03 12.28 4.87
C TYR A 129 -2.13 13.47 4.52
N LEU A 130 -2.31 14.62 5.19
CA LEU A 130 -1.44 15.78 5.01
C LEU A 130 0.03 15.45 5.33
N ILE A 131 0.29 14.89 6.52
CA ILE A 131 1.65 14.52 6.92
C ILE A 131 2.23 13.51 5.94
N ARG A 132 1.46 12.46 5.61
CA ARG A 132 1.89 11.45 4.65
C ARG A 132 2.26 12.06 3.32
N ASP A 133 1.40 12.89 2.74
CA ASP A 133 1.57 13.41 1.38
C ASP A 133 2.75 14.40 1.29
N ILE A 134 3.05 15.15 2.35
CA ILE A 134 4.27 15.97 2.45
C ILE A 134 5.52 15.10 2.28
N PHE A 135 5.62 14.01 3.03
CA PHE A 135 6.78 13.10 2.94
C PHE A 135 6.82 12.39 1.59
N VAL A 136 5.68 11.91 1.09
CA VAL A 136 5.59 11.19 -0.19
C VAL A 136 5.99 12.07 -1.37
N THR A 137 5.65 13.36 -1.32
CA THR A 137 6.07 14.33 -2.32
C THR A 137 7.60 14.44 -2.36
N ALA A 138 8.27 14.47 -1.21
CA ALA A 138 9.74 14.47 -1.16
C ALA A 138 10.34 13.20 -1.80
N ALA A 139 9.71 12.04 -1.60
CA ALA A 139 10.12 10.78 -2.24
C ALA A 139 9.94 10.80 -3.77
N ALA A 140 8.90 11.45 -4.29
CA ALA A 140 8.71 11.62 -5.74
C ALA A 140 9.89 12.38 -6.37
N PHE A 141 10.30 13.49 -5.75
CA PHE A 141 11.46 14.27 -6.20
C PHE A 141 12.77 13.48 -6.06
N GLY A 142 12.95 12.77 -4.93
CA GLY A 142 14.12 11.91 -4.72
C GLY A 142 14.22 10.78 -5.74
N GLY A 143 13.09 10.20 -6.17
CA GLY A 143 13.06 9.14 -7.16
C GLY A 143 13.66 9.55 -8.50
N ALA A 144 13.45 10.80 -8.93
CA ALA A 144 14.06 11.32 -10.16
C ALA A 144 15.59 11.40 -10.09
N VAL A 145 16.14 11.82 -8.93
CA VAL A 145 17.59 11.86 -8.71
C VAL A 145 18.18 10.45 -8.76
N VAL A 146 17.56 9.48 -8.07
CA VAL A 146 18.04 8.10 -8.03
C VAL A 146 17.95 7.43 -9.41
N TRP A 147 16.88 7.72 -10.17
CA TRP A 147 16.72 7.21 -11.54
C TRP A 147 17.85 7.67 -12.47
N GLY A 148 18.27 8.94 -12.35
CA GLY A 148 19.38 9.50 -13.13
C GLY A 148 20.73 8.82 -12.87
N MET A 149 20.91 8.19 -11.71
CA MET A 149 22.10 7.39 -11.39
C MET A 149 22.01 6.01 -12.06
N ALA A 150 20.94 5.27 -11.76
CA ALA A 150 20.67 3.98 -12.39
C ALA A 150 19.18 3.62 -12.25
N PRO A 151 18.51 3.21 -13.35
CA PRO A 151 17.13 2.72 -13.32
C PRO A 151 16.88 1.60 -12.31
N LEU A 152 17.83 0.66 -12.20
CA LEU A 152 17.72 -0.45 -11.24
C LEU A 152 17.83 0.03 -9.79
N ALA A 153 18.68 1.03 -9.51
CA ALA A 153 18.83 1.60 -8.17
C ALA A 153 17.52 2.24 -7.69
N ASN A 154 16.73 2.82 -8.59
CA ASN A 154 15.41 3.36 -8.27
C ASN A 154 14.45 2.24 -7.79
N LEU A 155 14.39 1.12 -8.52
CA LEU A 155 13.57 -0.04 -8.13
C LEU A 155 14.07 -0.70 -6.83
N THR A 156 15.38 -0.80 -6.64
CA THR A 156 15.96 -1.34 -5.39
C THR A 156 15.67 -0.44 -4.20
N ALA A 157 15.83 0.89 -4.34
CA ALA A 157 15.48 1.84 -3.29
C ALA A 157 14.02 1.73 -2.89
N ALA A 158 13.12 1.64 -3.89
CA ALA A 158 11.70 1.39 -3.67
C ALA A 158 11.47 0.12 -2.83
N ALA A 159 12.05 -1.00 -3.24
CA ALA A 159 11.93 -2.28 -2.53
C ALA A 159 12.47 -2.21 -1.08
N VAL A 160 13.55 -1.48 -0.83
CA VAL A 160 14.12 -1.28 0.52
C VAL A 160 13.14 -0.51 1.40
N PHE A 161 12.58 0.61 0.93
CA PHE A 161 11.56 1.35 1.68
C PHE A 161 10.30 0.51 1.91
N GLY A 162 9.87 -0.27 0.92
CA GLY A 162 8.76 -1.20 1.04
C GLY A 162 8.99 -2.25 2.12
N GLY A 163 10.16 -2.89 2.09
CA GLY A 163 10.58 -3.88 3.07
C GLY A 163 10.61 -3.31 4.49
N MET A 164 11.21 -2.13 4.67
CA MET A 164 11.23 -1.45 5.97
C MET A 164 9.81 -1.14 6.48
N GLY A 165 8.94 -0.60 5.62
CA GLY A 165 7.55 -0.30 5.99
C GLY A 165 6.75 -1.56 6.34
N THR A 166 6.95 -2.64 5.58
CA THR A 166 6.31 -3.94 5.82
C THR A 166 6.77 -4.56 7.13
N LEU A 167 8.08 -4.61 7.38
CA LEU A 167 8.64 -5.16 8.62
C LEU A 167 8.22 -4.31 9.84
N LEU A 168 8.25 -2.99 9.74
CA LEU A 168 7.82 -2.10 10.81
C LEU A 168 6.36 -2.36 11.19
N PHE A 169 5.47 -2.50 10.20
CA PHE A 169 4.06 -2.81 10.44
C PHE A 169 3.84 -4.23 10.96
N LEU A 170 4.62 -5.20 10.48
CA LEU A 170 4.54 -6.58 10.94
C LEU A 170 4.84 -6.66 12.44
N PHE A 171 5.94 -6.05 12.89
CA PHE A 171 6.38 -6.10 14.28
C PHE A 171 5.58 -5.17 15.21
N HIS A 172 5.19 -3.97 14.75
CA HIS A 172 4.60 -2.94 15.61
C HIS A 172 3.13 -2.60 15.30
N GLY A 173 2.52 -3.20 14.28
CA GLY A 173 1.13 -2.97 13.89
C GLY A 173 0.07 -3.64 14.77
N GLY A 174 0.48 -4.20 15.92
CA GLY A 174 -0.35 -5.06 16.78
C GLY A 174 -1.11 -4.39 17.92
N GLY A 175 -1.00 -3.08 18.14
CA GLY A 175 -1.51 -2.44 19.37
C GLY A 175 -3.02 -2.25 19.51
N GLY A 176 -3.87 -2.82 18.63
CA GLY A 176 -5.29 -2.44 18.52
C GLY A 176 -6.33 -3.53 18.77
N SER A 177 -5.96 -4.73 19.21
CA SER A 177 -6.93 -5.79 19.52
C SER A 177 -6.90 -6.09 21.02
N GLY A 178 -7.89 -5.61 21.78
CA GLY A 178 -8.08 -6.05 23.16
C GLY A 178 -8.48 -5.02 24.22
N ARG A 179 -9.38 -4.07 23.94
CA ARG A 179 -10.22 -3.48 25.00
C ARG A 179 -11.69 -3.66 24.64
N HIS A 180 -12.20 -4.86 24.88
CA HIS A 180 -13.59 -4.99 25.33
C HIS A 180 -13.69 -4.18 26.62
N GLY A 181 -14.32 -3.01 26.54
CA GLY A 181 -14.91 -2.40 27.71
C GLY A 181 -16.00 -3.36 28.17
N THR A 182 -15.72 -4.10 29.23
CA THR A 182 -16.76 -4.65 30.09
C THR A 182 -17.55 -3.46 30.64
N GLU A 183 -18.67 -3.12 30.00
CA GLU A 183 -19.72 -2.35 30.67
C GLU A 183 -20.14 -3.16 31.90
N PRO A 184 -20.12 -2.58 33.12
CA PRO A 184 -20.73 -3.24 34.26
C PRO A 184 -22.24 -3.30 34.04
N ASP A 185 -22.78 -4.50 34.13
CA ASP A 185 -24.20 -4.82 34.03
C ASP A 185 -25.03 -3.93 34.98
N SER A 186 -25.72 -2.97 34.40
CA SER A 186 -26.60 -2.01 35.08
C SER A 186 -27.89 -2.64 35.60
N ARG A 187 -28.05 -3.98 35.52
CA ARG A 187 -29.19 -4.72 36.06
C ARG A 187 -29.05 -5.14 37.53
N SER A 188 -27.92 -4.88 38.19
CA SER A 188 -27.73 -5.23 39.62
C SER A 188 -28.13 -4.13 40.63
N LEU A 189 -28.48 -2.91 40.17
CA LEU A 189 -28.78 -1.77 41.05
C LEU A 189 -30.27 -1.55 41.34
N LEU A 190 -31.16 -2.45 40.91
CA LEU A 190 -32.62 -2.35 41.11
C LEU A 190 -33.20 -3.43 42.03
N THR A 191 -32.35 -4.17 42.75
CA THR A 191 -32.81 -5.18 43.73
C THR A 191 -32.05 -5.10 45.05
N THR A 192 -32.14 -3.96 45.73
CA THR A 192 -32.00 -3.84 47.20
C THR A 192 -32.72 -2.59 47.67
#